data_AF-A0A2H4GV75-F1
#
_entry.id   AF-A0A2H4GV75-F1
#
_cell.length_a   1.000
_cell.length_b   1.000
_cell.length_c   1.000
_cell.angle_alpha   90.00
_cell.angle_beta   90.00
_cell.angle_gamma   90.00
#
_symmetry.space_group_name_H-M   'P 1'
#
loop_
_entity.id
_entity.type
_entity.pdbx_description
1 polymer ?
#
loop_
_entity_poly.entity_id
_entity_poly.type
_entity_poly.pdbx_seq_one_letter_code
_entity_poly.pdbx_strand_id
1 'polypeptide(L)'
;MVQLFSTDTMDALNVLILLILFILLISLTVLLTQGVRKVPLQYGKQMVGRKMVQAKSQSIPFKVNGANVMPIIFASSLILFPQTIIQWLSNSSQEWAGWAVIMDFFNPFSQIWYHALFYFVIYTTLIIFFAYFYTAIQFNPAELAENLKKYGGFIPGIRPGSHTKEYIEKVLNRITLPGAMFLAGLALAPYIIIKFLD
;
A
#
# COMPACT_ATOMS: atom_id res chain seq x y z
N MET A 1 -25.21 -13.78 0.69
CA MET A 1 -25.45 -12.48 1.38
C MET A 1 -26.70 -12.46 2.26
N VAL A 2 -27.71 -13.34 2.07
CA VAL A 2 -28.89 -13.41 2.96
C VAL A 2 -28.81 -14.53 4.03
N GLN A 3 -27.87 -15.47 3.91
CA GLN A 3 -27.75 -16.61 4.84
C GLN A 3 -26.88 -16.35 6.08
N LEU A 4 -26.38 -15.13 6.29
CA LEU A 4 -25.70 -14.74 7.55
C LEU A 4 -26.67 -14.19 8.61
N PHE A 5 -27.95 -13.99 8.26
CA PHE A 5 -28.96 -13.43 9.16
C PHE A 5 -29.89 -14.47 9.80
N SER A 6 -29.68 -15.76 9.55
CA SER A 6 -30.57 -16.85 9.98
C SER A 6 -29.89 -17.88 10.87
N THR A 7 -28.94 -17.44 11.71
CA THR A 7 -28.51 -18.23 12.87
C THR A 7 -28.79 -17.37 14.09
N ASP A 8 -29.67 -17.85 14.98
CA ASP A 8 -30.15 -17.22 16.22
C ASP A 8 -29.04 -16.97 17.29
N THR A 9 -27.79 -16.73 16.86
CA THR A 9 -26.64 -16.51 17.74
C THR A 9 -25.65 -15.45 17.23
N MET A 10 -25.99 -14.65 16.21
CA MET A 10 -25.28 -13.38 16.01
C MET A 10 -26.08 -12.27 16.70
N ASP A 11 -25.64 -11.92 17.90
CA ASP A 11 -26.17 -10.82 18.69
C ASP A 11 -26.31 -9.58 17.79
N ALA A 12 -27.46 -8.90 17.78
CA ALA A 12 -27.69 -7.73 16.92
C ALA A 12 -26.59 -6.65 17.12
N LEU A 13 -25.95 -6.69 18.29
CA LEU A 13 -24.78 -5.93 18.68
C LEU A 13 -23.53 -6.24 17.82
N ASN A 14 -23.25 -7.50 17.49
CA ASN A 14 -22.11 -7.89 16.64
C ASN A 14 -22.26 -7.38 15.21
N VAL A 15 -23.49 -7.44 14.66
CA VAL A 15 -23.79 -6.89 13.33
C VAL A 15 -23.61 -5.37 13.30
N LEU A 16 -24.06 -4.68 14.35
CA LEU A 16 -23.87 -3.23 14.49
C LEU A 16 -22.37 -2.85 14.56
N ILE A 17 -21.58 -3.58 15.34
CA ILE A 17 -20.12 -3.36 15.45
C ILE A 17 -19.43 -3.55 14.09
N LEU A 18 -19.76 -4.62 13.37
CA LEU A 18 -19.21 -4.90 12.03
C LEU A 18 -19.52 -3.78 11.04
N LEU A 19 -20.74 -3.23 11.08
CA LEU A 19 -21.18 -2.14 10.21
C LEU A 19 -20.42 -0.83 10.51
N ILE A 20 -20.31 -0.46 11.79
CA ILE A 20 -19.53 0.71 12.21
C ILE A 20 -18.08 0.58 11.76
N LEU A 21 -17.51 -0.60 11.94
CA LEU A 21 -16.12 -0.84 11.59
C LEU A 21 -15.90 -0.80 10.07
N PHE A 22 -16.85 -1.32 9.29
CA PHE A 22 -16.78 -1.24 7.83
C PHE A 22 -16.74 0.22 7.34
N ILE A 23 -17.59 1.08 7.90
CA ILE A 23 -17.57 2.52 7.62
C ILE A 23 -16.22 3.13 8.01
N LEU A 24 -15.67 2.73 9.16
CA LEU A 24 -14.37 3.19 9.64
C LEU A 24 -13.23 2.79 8.69
N LEU A 25 -13.21 1.55 8.20
CA LEU A 25 -12.20 1.09 7.23
C LEU A 25 -12.28 1.83 5.90
N ILE A 26 -13.49 2.09 5.40
CA ILE A 26 -13.68 2.91 4.20
C ILE A 26 -13.13 4.32 4.46
N SER A 27 -13.49 4.94 5.58
CA SER A 27 -13.01 6.28 5.92
C SER A 27 -11.48 6.35 5.98
N LEU A 28 -10.83 5.40 6.66
CA LEU A 28 -9.36 5.32 6.72
C LEU A 28 -8.74 5.13 5.32
N THR A 29 -9.36 4.30 4.46
CA THR A 29 -8.90 4.09 3.09
C THR A 29 -9.00 5.37 2.25
N VAL A 30 -10.09 6.13 2.41
CA VAL A 30 -10.28 7.42 1.73
C VAL A 30 -9.25 8.45 2.22
N LEU A 31 -9.00 8.53 3.54
CA LEU A 31 -7.99 9.43 4.09
C LEU A 31 -6.58 9.13 3.56
N LEU A 32 -6.21 7.85 3.47
CA LEU A 32 -4.91 7.46 2.92
C LEU A 32 -4.80 7.78 1.42
N THR A 33 -5.84 7.52 0.64
CA THR A 33 -5.82 7.75 -0.82
C THR A 33 -5.83 9.24 -1.19
N GLN A 34 -6.43 10.10 -0.36
CA GLN A 34 -6.42 11.55 -0.54
C GLN A 34 -5.13 12.22 -0.05
N GLY A 35 -4.32 11.52 0.77
CA GLY A 35 -3.06 12.02 1.27
C GLY A 35 -2.09 12.38 0.13
N VAL A 36 -1.80 13.67 -0.05
CA VAL A 36 -0.84 14.17 -1.04
C VAL A 36 0.19 15.11 -0.41
N ARG A 37 1.45 14.86 -0.72
CA ARG A 37 2.56 15.76 -0.43
C ARG A 37 2.86 16.60 -1.67
N LYS A 38 2.60 17.91 -1.58
CA LYS A 38 2.88 18.87 -2.65
C LYS A 38 4.33 19.33 -2.57
N VAL A 39 5.12 19.08 -3.62
CA VAL A 39 6.47 19.63 -3.75
C VAL A 39 6.40 20.88 -4.63
N PRO A 40 6.78 22.07 -4.12
CA PRO A 40 6.67 23.31 -4.88
C PRO A 40 7.71 23.37 -5.99
N LEU A 41 7.29 23.90 -7.14
CA LEU A 41 8.08 24.06 -8.34
C LEU A 41 7.89 25.46 -8.89
N GLN A 42 8.98 26.00 -9.41
CA GLN A 42 8.97 27.25 -10.13
C GLN A 42 9.46 26.98 -11.54
N TYR A 43 8.71 27.49 -12.52
CA TYR A 43 9.19 27.54 -13.89
C TYR A 43 9.98 28.83 -14.07
N GLY A 44 10.99 28.79 -14.94
CA GLY A 44 11.78 29.97 -15.29
C GLY A 44 10.87 31.15 -15.69
N LYS A 45 11.26 32.36 -15.28
CA LYS A 45 10.54 33.58 -15.67
C LYS A 45 10.65 33.75 -17.18
N GLN A 46 9.53 33.80 -17.89
CA GLN A 46 9.51 34.15 -19.30
C GLN A 46 9.30 35.68 -19.42
N MET A 47 10.18 36.36 -20.16
CA MET A 47 9.90 37.74 -20.60
C MET A 47 8.90 37.68 -21.74
N VAL A 48 7.68 38.17 -21.49
CA VAL A 48 6.68 38.39 -22.55
C VAL A 48 6.65 39.88 -22.82
N GLY A 49 7.31 40.32 -23.90
CA GLY A 49 7.50 41.74 -24.22
C GLY A 49 8.40 42.45 -23.20
N ARG A 50 7.96 43.59 -22.65
CA ARG A 50 8.70 44.39 -21.63
C ARG A 50 8.31 44.05 -20.18
N LYS A 51 7.35 43.15 -19.97
CA LYS A 51 6.87 42.78 -18.62
C LYS A 51 7.42 41.42 -18.23
N MET A 52 8.06 41.36 -17.06
CA MET A 52 8.47 40.12 -16.43
C MET A 52 7.22 39.44 -15.86
N VAL A 53 6.66 38.47 -16.58
CA VAL A 53 5.54 37.67 -16.07
C VAL A 53 6.11 36.68 -15.07
N GLN A 54 5.76 36.85 -13.80
CA GLN A 54 6.17 35.92 -12.76
C GLN A 54 5.49 34.58 -13.01
N ALA A 55 6.29 33.55 -13.25
CA ALA A 55 5.77 32.19 -13.38
C ALA A 55 5.01 31.82 -12.10
N LYS A 56 3.73 31.48 -12.25
CA LYS A 56 2.89 31.01 -11.15
C LYS A 56 3.57 29.79 -10.51
N SER A 57 3.70 29.79 -9.18
CA SER A 57 4.19 28.61 -8.47
C SER A 57 3.30 27.43 -8.80
N GLN A 58 3.88 26.35 -9.33
CA GLN A 58 3.20 25.08 -9.51
C GLN A 58 3.68 24.11 -8.44
N SER A 59 3.06 22.94 -8.35
CA SER A 59 3.50 21.90 -7.43
C SER A 59 3.26 20.53 -8.05
N ILE A 60 4.23 19.63 -7.95
CA ILE A 60 3.99 18.21 -8.26
C ILE A 60 3.35 17.58 -7.02
N PRO A 61 2.14 16.99 -7.15
CA PRO A 61 1.53 16.24 -6.06
C PRO A 61 2.07 14.82 -6.04
N PHE A 62 2.80 14.46 -4.98
CA PHE A 62 3.15 13.06 -4.69
C PHE A 62 2.12 12.46 -3.75
N LYS A 63 1.43 11.40 -4.18
CA LYS A 63 0.49 10.67 -3.32
C LYS A 63 1.26 9.90 -2.23
N VAL A 64 0.73 9.88 -1.01
CA VAL A 64 1.30 9.12 0.11
C VAL A 64 1.27 7.62 -0.18
N ASN A 65 0.21 7.14 -0.84
CA ASN A 65 0.16 5.83 -1.44
C ASN A 65 -0.01 5.94 -2.96
N GLY A 66 1.10 6.03 -3.69
CA GLY A 66 1.09 6.02 -5.16
C GLY A 66 0.59 4.70 -5.76
N ALA A 67 0.56 3.63 -4.96
CA ALA A 67 0.29 2.27 -5.41
C ALA A 67 -1.18 1.83 -5.24
N ASN A 68 -2.00 2.64 -4.55
CA ASN A 68 -3.37 2.30 -4.19
C ASN A 68 -3.45 0.88 -3.58
N VAL A 69 -4.13 -0.04 -4.27
CA VAL A 69 -4.40 -1.42 -3.81
C VAL A 69 -3.38 -2.44 -4.35
N MET A 70 -2.55 -2.07 -5.35
CA MET A 70 -1.66 -3.03 -6.02
C MET A 70 -0.69 -3.79 -5.09
N PRO A 71 -0.04 -3.16 -4.09
CA PRO A 71 0.87 -3.89 -3.20
C PRO A 71 0.19 -5.00 -2.42
N ILE A 72 -1.08 -4.80 -2.02
CA ILE A 72 -1.88 -5.79 -1.31
C ILE A 72 -2.16 -6.99 -2.22
N ILE A 73 -2.54 -6.74 -3.47
CA ILE A 73 -2.85 -7.78 -4.45
C ILE A 73 -1.61 -8.62 -4.77
N PHE A 74 -0.45 -8.00 -4.96
CA PHE A 74 0.78 -8.74 -5.22
C PHE A 74 1.21 -9.58 -4.01
N ALA A 75 1.13 -9.01 -2.81
CA ALA A 75 1.43 -9.74 -1.57
C ALA A 75 0.52 -10.96 -1.40
N SER A 76 -0.79 -10.82 -1.63
CA SER A 76 -1.74 -11.93 -1.51
C SER A 76 -1.51 -12.99 -2.58
N SER A 77 -1.26 -12.60 -3.84
CA SER A 77 -0.96 -13.57 -4.91
C SER A 77 0.31 -14.39 -4.64
N LEU A 78 1.32 -13.78 -4.01
CA LEU A 78 2.59 -14.45 -3.70
C LEU A 78 2.41 -15.46 -2.57
N ILE A 79 1.54 -15.19 -1.60
CA ILE A 79 1.18 -16.13 -0.53
C ILE A 79 0.28 -17.27 -1.06
N LEU A 80 -0.70 -16.95 -1.92
CA LEU A 80 -1.65 -17.93 -2.45
C LEU A 80 -0.99 -18.94 -3.41
N PHE A 81 0.08 -18.53 -4.10
CA PHE A 81 0.79 -19.39 -5.06
C PHE A 81 1.32 -20.70 -4.45
N PRO A 82 2.18 -20.69 -3.41
CA PRO A 82 2.66 -21.91 -2.77
C PRO A 82 1.52 -22.68 -2.10
N GLN A 83 0.52 -22.01 -1.51
CA GLN A 83 -0.63 -22.70 -0.92
C GLN A 83 -1.39 -23.55 -1.95
N THR A 84 -1.62 -23.01 -3.14
CA THR A 84 -2.32 -23.72 -4.21
C THR A 84 -1.54 -24.96 -4.68
N ILE A 85 -0.21 -24.84 -4.80
CA ILE A 85 0.65 -25.97 -5.18
C ILE A 85 0.60 -27.08 -4.13
N ILE A 86 0.67 -26.73 -2.84
CA ILE A 86 0.62 -27.71 -1.76
C ILE A 86 -0.77 -28.37 -1.71
N GLN A 87 -1.85 -27.63 -1.99
CA GLN A 87 -3.21 -28.19 -2.06
C GLN A 87 -3.32 -29.24 -3.16
N TRP A 88 -2.69 -29.00 -4.32
CA TRP A 88 -2.70 -29.98 -5.41
C TRP A 88 -1.84 -31.21 -5.11
N LEU A 89 -0.71 -31.03 -4.42
CA LEU A 89 0.22 -32.11 -4.09
C LEU A 89 -0.28 -33.01 -2.95
N SER A 90 -0.93 -32.42 -1.94
CA SER A 90 -1.57 -33.16 -0.83
C SER A 90 -2.75 -34.01 -1.27
N ASN A 91 -3.49 -33.58 -2.31
CA ASN A 91 -4.59 -34.37 -2.87
C ASN A 91 -4.12 -35.56 -3.75
N SER A 92 -2.86 -35.58 -4.19
CA SER A 92 -2.34 -36.56 -5.16
C SER A 92 -1.31 -37.53 -4.58
N SER A 93 -0.73 -37.25 -3.41
CA SER A 93 0.27 -38.09 -2.76
C SER A 93 -0.07 -38.28 -1.29
N GLN A 94 0.23 -39.48 -0.76
CA GLN A 94 -0.01 -39.90 0.62
C GLN A 94 0.32 -38.76 1.60
N GLU A 95 -0.66 -38.39 2.44
CA GLU A 95 -0.65 -37.22 3.33
C GLU A 95 0.65 -37.13 4.16
N TRP A 96 1.67 -36.47 3.63
CA TRP A 96 2.81 -36.11 4.44
C TRP A 96 2.35 -35.02 5.42
N ALA A 97 2.39 -35.34 6.71
CA ALA A 97 2.00 -34.42 7.78
C ALA A 97 2.72 -33.06 7.72
N GLY A 98 3.89 -32.99 7.05
CA GLY A 98 4.61 -31.75 6.78
C GLY A 98 3.85 -30.76 5.88
N TRP A 99 3.01 -31.22 4.95
CA TRP A 99 2.21 -30.34 4.08
C TRP A 99 1.15 -29.56 4.86
N ALA A 100 0.51 -30.18 5.84
CA ALA A 100 -0.47 -29.54 6.70
C ALA A 100 0.16 -28.44 7.56
N VAL A 101 1.35 -28.71 8.11
CA VAL A 101 2.11 -27.72 8.90
C VAL A 101 2.50 -26.52 8.04
N ILE A 102 2.95 -26.73 6.80
CA ILE A 102 3.31 -25.63 5.90
C ILE A 102 2.07 -24.80 5.53
N MET A 103 0.92 -25.45 5.29
CA MET A 103 -0.33 -24.73 5.02
C MET A 103 -0.76 -23.84 6.19
N ASP A 104 -0.58 -24.31 7.42
CA ASP A 104 -0.92 -23.55 8.62
C ASP A 104 -0.08 -22.27 8.77
N PHE A 105 1.19 -22.26 8.33
CA PHE A 105 2.01 -21.05 8.32
C PHE A 105 1.53 -19.97 7.35
N PHE A 106 0.80 -20.36 6.31
CA PHE A 106 0.22 -19.42 5.34
C PHE A 106 -1.26 -19.13 5.60
N ASN A 107 -1.83 -19.66 6.69
CA ASN A 107 -3.24 -19.46 7.03
C ASN A 107 -3.41 -18.29 8.02
N PRO A 108 -4.13 -17.21 7.65
CA PRO A 108 -4.41 -16.10 8.58
C PRO A 108 -5.25 -16.50 9.80
N PHE A 109 -6.02 -17.60 9.71
CA PHE A 109 -6.92 -18.10 10.74
C PHE A 109 -6.36 -19.31 11.50
N SER A 110 -5.04 -19.54 11.46
CA SER A 110 -4.45 -20.65 12.22
C SER A 110 -4.78 -20.53 13.72
N GLN A 111 -5.24 -21.63 14.32
CA GLN A 111 -5.53 -21.74 15.76
C GLN A 111 -4.29 -21.51 16.62
N ILE A 112 -3.11 -21.69 16.03
CA ILE A 112 -1.82 -21.54 16.66
C ILE A 112 -1.36 -20.08 16.55
N TRP A 113 -1.22 -19.41 17.70
CA TRP A 113 -0.92 -17.98 17.76
C TRP A 113 0.39 -17.58 17.03
N TYR A 114 1.42 -18.44 17.07
CA TYR A 114 2.71 -18.16 16.43
C TYR A 114 2.66 -18.32 14.90
N HIS A 115 1.81 -19.20 14.36
CA HIS A 115 1.57 -19.33 12.92
C HIS A 115 0.82 -18.12 12.37
N ALA A 116 -0.21 -17.65 13.07
CA ALA A 116 -0.93 -16.43 12.68
C ALA A 116 -0.02 -15.19 12.73
N LEU A 117 0.84 -15.07 13.74
CA LEU A 117 1.82 -13.98 13.83
C LEU A 117 2.82 -14.02 12.66
N PHE A 118 3.30 -15.22 12.31
CA PHE A 118 4.19 -15.41 11.16
C PHE A 118 3.55 -14.95 9.85
N TYR A 119 2.30 -15.34 9.60
CA TYR A 119 1.52 -14.87 8.44
C TYR A 119 1.44 -13.34 8.42
N PHE A 120 1.07 -12.70 9.54
CA PHE A 120 0.93 -11.24 9.60
C PHE A 120 2.25 -10.50 9.37
N VAL A 121 3.36 -11.02 9.91
CA VAL A 121 4.69 -10.45 9.70
C VAL A 121 5.10 -10.57 8.22
N ILE A 122 4.99 -11.76 7.63
CA ILE A 122 5.33 -11.98 6.21
C ILE A 122 4.46 -11.12 5.31
N TYR A 123 3.14 -11.11 5.54
CA TYR A 123 2.21 -10.35 4.73
C TYR A 123 2.48 -8.85 4.82
N THR A 124 2.75 -8.33 6.02
CA THR A 124 3.14 -6.92 6.20
C THR A 124 4.45 -6.60 5.49
N THR A 125 5.47 -7.43 5.65
CA THR A 125 6.76 -7.23 4.99
C THR A 125 6.62 -7.26 3.47
N LEU A 126 5.82 -8.18 2.93
CA LEU A 126 5.52 -8.25 1.50
C LEU A 126 4.78 -7.00 1.02
N ILE A 127 3.77 -6.51 1.75
CA ILE A 127 3.05 -5.28 1.40
C ILE A 127 4.01 -4.09 1.37
N ILE A 128 4.90 -3.97 2.36
CA ILE A 128 5.91 -2.89 2.39
C ILE A 128 6.86 -3.02 1.20
N PHE A 129 7.38 -4.21 0.96
CA PHE A 129 8.26 -4.48 -0.18
C PHE A 129 7.60 -4.10 -1.51
N PHE A 130 6.38 -4.58 -1.76
CA PHE A 130 5.66 -4.30 -3.00
C PHE A 130 5.22 -2.83 -3.11
N ALA A 131 4.96 -2.15 -2.00
CA ALA A 131 4.69 -0.71 -2.01
C ALA A 131 5.93 0.06 -2.50
N TYR A 132 7.11 -0.26 -1.98
CA TYR A 132 8.37 0.31 -2.47
C TYR A 132 8.64 -0.04 -3.93
N PHE A 133 8.54 -1.31 -4.27
CA PHE A 133 8.76 -1.81 -5.62
C PHE A 133 7.85 -1.12 -6.64
N TYR A 134 6.55 -1.03 -6.36
CA TYR A 134 5.61 -0.37 -7.24
C TYR A 134 5.89 1.14 -7.35
N THR A 135 6.16 1.82 -6.22
CA THR A 135 6.46 3.26 -6.27
C THR A 135 7.73 3.57 -7.07
N ALA A 136 8.76 2.72 -7.00
CA ALA A 136 9.99 2.88 -7.78
C ALA A 136 9.78 2.67 -9.29
N ILE A 137 8.93 1.72 -9.68
CA ILE A 137 8.58 1.49 -11.09
C ILE A 137 7.72 2.63 -11.64
N GLN A 138 6.73 3.08 -10.87
CA GLN A 138 5.80 4.12 -11.30
C GLN A 138 6.44 5.51 -11.35
N PHE A 139 7.33 5.82 -10.41
CA PHE A 139 7.97 7.12 -10.28
C PHE A 139 9.48 6.99 -10.43
N ASN A 140 9.99 7.17 -11.64
CA ASN A 140 11.42 7.26 -11.88
C ASN A 140 11.96 8.66 -11.52
N PRO A 141 12.74 8.82 -10.42
CA PRO A 141 13.21 10.14 -9.98
C PRO A 141 14.19 10.78 -10.97
N ALA A 142 14.94 9.95 -11.72
CA ALA A 142 15.89 10.44 -12.71
C ALA A 142 15.17 11.08 -13.89
N GLU A 143 14.16 10.39 -14.41
CA GLU A 143 13.33 10.88 -15.52
C GLU A 143 12.52 12.11 -15.12
N LEU A 144 11.95 12.15 -13.91
CA LEU A 144 11.26 13.32 -13.39
C LEU A 144 12.18 14.55 -13.29
N ALA A 145 13.41 14.37 -12.80
CA ALA A 145 14.38 15.46 -12.69
C ALA A 145 14.83 15.97 -14.07
N GLU A 146 15.01 15.07 -15.04
CA GLU A 146 15.37 15.43 -16.42
C GLU A 146 14.21 16.16 -17.12
N ASN A 147 12.99 15.67 -16.98
CA ASN A 147 11.79 16.33 -17.49
C ASN A 147 11.63 17.74 -16.89
N LEU A 148 11.82 17.89 -15.57
CA LEU A 148 11.80 19.22 -14.93
C LEU A 148 12.84 20.17 -15.54
N LYS A 149 14.08 19.71 -15.71
CA LYS A 149 15.14 20.49 -16.35
C LYS A 149 14.77 20.86 -17.79
N LYS A 150 14.23 19.93 -18.57
CA LYS A 150 13.83 20.13 -19.98
C LYS A 150 12.70 21.15 -20.13
N TYR A 151 11.72 21.15 -19.22
CA TYR A 151 10.61 22.12 -19.22
C TYR A 151 10.95 23.43 -18.49
N GLY A 152 12.21 23.65 -18.10
CA GLY A 152 12.64 24.86 -17.39
C GLY A 152 12.06 25.01 -15.98
N GLY A 153 11.59 23.91 -15.40
CA GLY A 153 11.12 23.82 -14.02
C GLY A 153 12.24 23.48 -13.06
N PHE A 154 12.24 24.08 -11.87
CA PHE A 154 13.18 23.78 -10.81
C PHE A 154 12.50 23.83 -9.44
N ILE A 155 13.05 23.07 -8.50
CA ILE A 155 12.64 23.11 -7.09
C ILE A 155 13.42 24.26 -6.43
N PRO A 156 12.76 25.25 -5.82
CA PRO A 156 13.44 26.36 -5.16
C PRO A 156 14.45 25.85 -4.12
N GLY A 157 15.69 26.34 -4.19
CA GLY A 157 16.77 25.95 -3.28
C GLY A 157 17.57 24.71 -3.69
N ILE A 158 17.24 24.06 -4.82
CA ILE A 158 17.94 22.85 -5.30
C ILE A 158 18.41 23.05 -6.74
N ARG A 159 19.67 22.72 -7.01
CA ARG A 159 20.24 22.84 -8.36
C ARG A 159 19.60 21.80 -9.30
N PRO A 160 19.13 22.18 -10.50
CA PRO A 160 18.54 21.24 -11.46
C PRO A 160 19.51 20.13 -11.89
N GLY A 161 19.01 18.90 -12.04
CA GLY A 161 19.82 17.72 -12.40
C GLY A 161 19.94 16.72 -11.24
N SER A 162 21.16 16.24 -10.94
CA SER A 162 21.40 15.18 -9.94
C SER A 162 20.82 15.50 -8.57
N HIS A 163 21.00 16.72 -8.07
CA HIS A 163 20.46 17.12 -6.76
C HIS A 163 18.93 17.13 -6.72
N THR A 164 18.26 17.37 -7.86
CA THR A 164 16.79 17.28 -7.96
C THR A 164 16.34 15.83 -7.88
N LYS A 165 17.05 14.91 -8.55
CA LYS A 165 16.80 13.46 -8.46
C LYS A 165 16.91 12.97 -7.02
N GLU A 166 18.03 13.25 -6.36
CA GLU A 166 18.30 12.85 -4.96
C GLU A 166 17.23 13.37 -4.00
N TYR A 167 16.77 14.61 -4.21
CA TYR A 167 15.69 15.19 -3.41
C TYR A 167 14.36 14.47 -3.61
N ILE A 168 13.96 14.23 -4.87
CA ILE A 168 12.71 13.52 -5.18
C ILE A 168 12.76 12.11 -4.60
N GLU A 169 13.86 11.40 -4.76
CA GLU A 169 14.07 10.06 -4.20
C GLU A 169 13.94 10.06 -2.67
N LYS A 170 14.57 11.01 -1.98
CA LYS A 170 14.44 11.16 -0.53
C LYS A 170 13.00 11.48 -0.10
N VAL A 171 12.28 12.28 -0.88
CA VAL A 171 10.86 12.58 -0.62
C VAL A 171 10.01 11.34 -0.80
N LEU A 172 10.15 10.62 -1.90
CA LEU A 172 9.43 9.38 -2.20
C LEU A 172 9.68 8.33 -1.11
N ASN A 173 10.94 8.05 -0.76
CA ASN A 173 11.26 7.08 0.28
C ASN A 173 10.64 7.42 1.65
N ARG A 174 10.56 8.72 1.99
CA ARG A 174 9.99 9.19 3.27
C ARG A 174 8.46 9.17 3.29
N ILE A 175 7.79 9.29 2.14
CA ILE A 175 6.32 9.21 2.07
C ILE A 175 5.84 7.76 1.93
N THR A 176 6.59 6.91 1.22
CA THR A 176 6.22 5.52 0.98
C THR A 176 6.23 4.71 2.28
N LEU A 177 7.19 4.94 3.19
CA LEU A 177 7.27 4.20 4.46
C LEU A 177 5.98 4.28 5.32
N PRO A 178 5.49 5.47 5.73
CA PRO A 178 4.26 5.57 6.50
C PRO A 178 3.04 5.15 5.68
N GLY A 179 3.02 5.41 4.37
CA GLY A 179 1.94 4.97 3.48
C GLY A 179 1.80 3.46 3.43
N ALA A 180 2.93 2.75 3.31
CA ALA A 180 2.98 1.29 3.27
C ALA A 180 2.62 0.65 4.63
N MET A 181 3.07 1.23 5.74
CA MET A 181 2.66 0.77 7.08
C MET A 181 1.16 0.90 7.31
N PHE A 182 0.57 2.04 6.92
CA PHE A 182 -0.87 2.23 7.05
C PHE A 182 -1.65 1.30 6.12
N LEU A 183 -1.15 1.09 4.90
CA LEU A 183 -1.75 0.15 3.94
C LEU A 183 -1.72 -1.30 4.46
N ALA A 184 -0.63 -1.72 5.10
CA ALA A 184 -0.53 -3.02 5.75
C ALA A 184 -1.52 -3.15 6.91
N GLY A 185 -1.65 -2.11 7.74
CA GLY A 185 -2.65 -2.05 8.80
C GLY A 185 -4.08 -2.22 8.28
N LEU A 186 -4.43 -1.53 7.19
CA LEU A 186 -5.74 -1.69 6.52
C LEU A 186 -5.97 -3.11 6.00
N ALA A 187 -4.94 -3.71 5.40
CA ALA A 187 -5.02 -5.07 4.87
C ALA A 187 -5.19 -6.13 5.98
N LEU A 188 -4.60 -5.89 7.15
CA LEU A 188 -4.67 -6.78 8.31
C LEU A 188 -5.92 -6.62 9.15
N ALA A 189 -6.48 -5.41 9.21
CA ALA A 189 -7.65 -5.09 10.03
C ALA A 189 -8.78 -6.12 9.91
N PRO A 190 -9.30 -6.48 8.72
CA PRO A 190 -10.42 -7.42 8.62
C PRO A 190 -10.08 -8.81 9.19
N TYR A 191 -8.84 -9.29 9.02
CA TYR A 191 -8.42 -10.60 9.56
C TYR A 191 -8.41 -10.61 11.09
N ILE A 192 -7.90 -9.54 11.70
CA ILE A 192 -7.84 -9.41 13.15
C ILE A 192 -9.27 -9.37 13.73
N ILE A 193 -10.17 -8.65 13.07
CA ILE A 193 -11.54 -8.45 13.53
C ILE A 193 -12.31 -9.75 13.50
N ILE A 194 -12.26 -10.49 12.39
CA ILE A 194 -12.93 -11.79 12.29
C ILE A 194 -12.40 -12.74 13.36
N LYS A 195 -11.07 -12.77 13.59
CA LYS A 195 -10.46 -13.60 14.64
C LYS A 195 -10.89 -13.24 16.08
N PHE A 196 -11.30 -12.00 16.34
CA PHE A 196 -11.82 -11.58 17.64
C PHE A 196 -13.34 -11.79 17.78
N LEU A 197 -14.06 -11.96 16.66
CA LEU A 197 -15.51 -12.16 16.61
C LEU A 197 -15.92 -13.64 16.59
N ASP A 198 -15.03 -14.53 16.15
CA ASP A 198 -15.12 -16.00 16.33
C ASP A 198 -14.78 -16.42 17.78
#